data_AF-F6B8B1-F1
#
_entry.id   AF-F6B8B1-F1
#
_cell.length_a   1.000
_cell.length_b   1.000
_cell.length_c   1.000
_cell.angle_alpha   90.00
_cell.angle_beta   90.00
_cell.angle_gamma   90.00
#
_symmetry.space_group_name_H-M   'P 1'
#
loop_
_entity.id
_entity.type
_entity.pdbx_description
1 polymer ?
#
loop_
_entity_poly.entity_id
_entity_poly.type
_entity_poly.pdbx_seq_one_letter_code
_entity_poly.pdbx_strand_id
1 'polypeptide(L)'
;MKISGYKPTGEIFKAYQQNKIDKTKSPKASGGTVQTDSLELSPEARAKQEIQAKLKEIPEVREDLVNRLKKEIQNGTYKPDASKIADGIIQERLLDKEI
;
A
#
# COMPACT_ATOMS: atom_id res chain seq x y z
N MET A 1 -17.04 10.34 -27.37
CA MET A 1 -18.09 10.53 -26.34
C MET A 1 -18.25 12.02 -26.09
N LYS A 2 -19.49 12.53 -25.95
CA LYS A 2 -19.77 13.92 -25.53
C LYS A 2 -20.21 13.89 -24.07
N ILE A 3 -19.47 14.56 -23.18
CA ILE A 3 -19.84 14.71 -21.77
C ILE A 3 -20.39 16.14 -21.63
N SER A 4 -21.68 16.27 -21.32
CA SER A 4 -22.34 17.54 -21.08
C SER A 4 -22.89 17.58 -19.66
N GLY A 5 -22.65 18.70 -18.97
CA GLY A 5 -23.48 19.17 -17.86
C GLY A 5 -22.94 18.94 -16.45
N TYR A 6 -22.02 19.81 -16.00
CA TYR A 6 -21.77 20.03 -14.57
C TYR A 6 -23.01 20.68 -13.92
N LYS A 7 -23.51 20.13 -12.81
CA LYS A 7 -24.55 20.72 -11.96
C LYS A 7 -24.07 20.80 -10.51
N PRO A 8 -24.50 21.81 -9.74
CA PRO A 8 -23.78 22.34 -8.59
C PRO A 8 -23.83 21.43 -7.36
N THR A 9 -22.71 21.40 -6.64
CA THR A 9 -22.37 20.60 -5.45
C THR A 9 -23.38 20.61 -4.29
N GLY A 10 -24.34 21.54 -4.28
CA GLY A 10 -25.34 21.67 -3.21
C GLY A 10 -26.39 20.55 -3.17
N GLU A 11 -26.77 19.98 -4.31
CA GLU A 11 -27.76 18.89 -4.37
C GLU A 11 -27.16 17.56 -3.86
N ILE A 12 -25.88 17.34 -4.13
CA ILE A 12 -25.12 16.15 -3.72
C ILE A 12 -25.02 16.07 -2.19
N PHE A 13 -24.84 17.22 -1.53
CA PHE A 13 -24.69 17.29 -0.08
C PHE A 13 -25.99 16.96 0.66
N LYS A 14 -27.15 17.37 0.12
CA LYS A 14 -28.47 17.05 0.69
C LYS A 14 -28.79 15.55 0.56
N ALA A 15 -28.48 14.95 -0.59
CA ALA A 15 -28.67 13.51 -0.79
C ALA A 15 -27.84 12.68 0.20
N TYR A 16 -26.63 13.12 0.54
CA TYR A 16 -25.77 12.43 1.49
C TYR A 16 -26.29 12.49 2.94
N GLN A 17 -26.85 13.63 3.35
CA GLN A 17 -27.47 13.75 4.68
C GLN A 17 -28.76 12.94 4.80
N GLN A 18 -29.57 12.92 3.74
CA GLN A 18 -30.86 12.21 3.74
C GLN A 18 -30.68 10.68 3.85
N ASN A 19 -29.62 10.13 3.24
CA ASN A 19 -29.27 8.71 3.38
C ASN A 19 -28.78 8.30 4.79
N LYS A 20 -28.38 9.25 5.65
CA LYS A 20 -27.98 8.95 7.04
C LYS A 20 -29.19 8.81 7.97
N ILE A 21 -30.30 9.47 7.65
CA ILE A 21 -31.52 9.49 8.49
C ILE A 21 -32.38 8.24 8.25
N ASP A 22 -32.45 7.78 6.99
CA ASP A 22 -33.28 6.63 6.60
C ASP A 22 -32.73 5.27 7.07
N LYS A 23 -31.44 5.20 7.43
CA LYS A 23 -30.80 3.96 7.93
C LYS A 23 -31.28 3.53 9.34
N THR A 24 -32.12 4.33 10.00
CA THR A 24 -32.65 4.05 11.35
C THR A 24 -34.08 3.51 11.39
N LYS A 25 -34.75 3.35 10.24
CA LYS A 25 -36.08 2.75 10.18
C LYS A 25 -36.16 1.66 9.11
N SER A 26 -35.92 0.43 9.51
CA SER A 26 -36.33 -0.75 8.75
C SER A 26 -37.84 -0.72 8.52
N PRO A 27 -38.32 -0.98 7.30
CA PRO A 27 -39.08 -2.22 7.13
C PRO A 27 -38.85 -2.90 5.77
N LYS A 28 -39.18 -4.20 5.70
CA LYS A 28 -40.10 -4.64 4.65
C LYS A 28 -39.58 -4.88 3.23
N ALA A 29 -39.11 -6.08 2.90
CA ALA A 29 -38.73 -6.50 1.55
C ALA A 29 -39.67 -6.00 0.42
N SER A 30 -39.10 -5.40 -0.62
CA SER A 30 -39.70 -5.29 -1.96
C SER A 30 -38.62 -5.44 -3.04
N GLY A 31 -38.86 -6.36 -3.97
CA GLY A 31 -37.92 -6.77 -5.01
C GLY A 31 -37.74 -5.71 -6.09
N GLY A 32 -36.76 -4.84 -5.90
CA GLY A 32 -36.11 -4.08 -6.96
C GLY A 32 -34.66 -4.56 -7.05
N THR A 33 -34.20 -4.94 -8.24
CA THR A 33 -32.77 -5.16 -8.50
C THR A 33 -32.03 -3.89 -8.12
N VAL A 34 -31.45 -3.88 -6.93
CA VAL A 34 -30.47 -2.88 -6.51
C VAL A 34 -29.38 -2.97 -7.57
N GLN A 35 -29.28 -1.97 -8.44
CA GLN A 35 -28.10 -1.80 -9.28
C GLN A 35 -26.96 -1.54 -8.30
N THR A 36 -26.30 -2.61 -7.91
CA THR A 36 -25.07 -2.56 -7.14
C THR A 36 -24.02 -2.03 -8.08
N ASP A 37 -23.45 -0.87 -7.76
CA ASP A 37 -22.23 -0.40 -8.41
C ASP A 37 -21.20 -1.53 -8.36
N SER A 38 -20.75 -2.00 -9.53
CA SER A 38 -19.73 -3.04 -9.65
C SER A 38 -18.39 -2.38 -9.90
N LEU A 39 -17.42 -2.69 -9.04
CA LEU A 39 -16.03 -2.25 -9.20
C LEU A 39 -15.22 -3.41 -9.75
N GLU A 40 -14.78 -3.31 -11.00
CA GLU A 40 -13.87 -4.28 -11.62
C GLU A 40 -12.44 -3.71 -11.64
N LEU A 41 -11.55 -4.30 -10.83
CA LEU A 41 -10.12 -3.97 -10.85
C LEU A 41 -9.46 -4.54 -12.11
N SER A 42 -8.64 -3.72 -12.78
CA SER A 42 -7.82 -4.17 -13.90
C SER A 42 -6.84 -5.27 -13.46
N PRO A 43 -6.40 -6.15 -14.38
CA PRO A 43 -5.41 -7.19 -14.08
C PRO A 43 -4.13 -6.65 -13.43
N GLU A 44 -3.64 -5.51 -13.90
CA GLU A 44 -2.42 -4.85 -13.39
C GLU A 44 -2.63 -4.31 -11.97
N ALA A 45 -3.81 -3.76 -11.68
CA ALA A 45 -4.14 -3.28 -10.34
C ALA A 45 -4.17 -4.44 -9.32
N ARG A 46 -4.71 -5.60 -9.71
CA ARG A 46 -4.72 -6.81 -8.88
C ARG A 46 -3.30 -7.32 -8.63
N ALA A 47 -2.46 -7.38 -9.68
CA ALA A 47 -1.07 -7.79 -9.54
C ALA A 47 -0.28 -6.86 -8.60
N LYS A 48 -0.48 -5.55 -8.71
CA LYS A 48 0.14 -4.57 -7.82
C LYS A 48 -0.31 -4.75 -6.36
N GLN A 49 -1.59 -4.99 -6.13
CA GLN A 49 -2.12 -5.24 -4.80
C GLN A 49 -1.53 -6.52 -4.19
N GLU A 50 -1.36 -7.58 -4.99
CA GLU A 50 -0.72 -8.82 -4.55
C GLU A 50 0.74 -8.60 -4.18
N ILE A 51 1.50 -7.87 -4.99
CA ILE A 51 2.90 -7.51 -4.69
C ILE A 51 2.97 -6.70 -3.39
N GLN A 52 2.09 -5.71 -3.22
CA GLN A 52 2.03 -4.91 -1.99
C GLN A 52 1.68 -5.75 -0.76
N ALA A 53 0.79 -6.73 -0.89
CA ALA A 53 0.47 -7.66 0.20
C ALA A 53 1.69 -8.50 0.57
N LYS A 54 2.36 -9.10 -0.42
CA LYS A 54 3.59 -9.89 -0.21
C LYS A 54 4.72 -9.07 0.40
N LEU A 55 4.89 -7.82 -0.01
CA LEU A 55 5.91 -6.92 0.57
C LEU A 55 5.66 -6.66 2.06
N LYS A 56 4.41 -6.63 2.53
CA LYS A 56 4.07 -6.45 3.94
C LYS A 56 4.34 -7.70 4.79
N GLU A 57 4.37 -8.87 4.16
CA GLU A 57 4.69 -10.14 4.84
C GLU A 57 6.19 -10.32 5.03
N ILE A 58 7.02 -9.56 4.30
CA ILE A 58 8.47 -9.61 4.46
C ILE A 58 8.84 -9.03 5.82
N PRO A 59 9.59 -9.77 6.67
CA PRO A 59 10.01 -9.26 7.95
C PRO A 59 10.95 -8.08 7.77
N GLU A 60 10.83 -7.09 8.66
CA GLU A 60 11.71 -5.92 8.70
C GLU A 60 13.18 -6.34 8.87
N VAL A 61 13.41 -7.39 9.67
CA VAL A 61 14.74 -7.93 9.93
C VAL A 61 14.89 -9.32 9.32
N ARG A 62 15.97 -9.51 8.54
CA ARG A 62 16.37 -10.83 8.03
C ARG A 62 17.17 -11.58 9.09
N GLU A 63 16.48 -12.17 10.06
CA GLU A 63 17.09 -12.85 11.21
C GLU A 63 18.13 -13.90 10.81
N ASP A 64 17.89 -14.68 9.75
CA ASP A 64 18.84 -15.69 9.28
C ASP A 64 20.20 -15.10 8.88
N LEU A 65 20.18 -13.95 8.20
CA LEU A 65 21.39 -13.23 7.80
C LEU A 65 22.12 -12.71 9.04
N VAL A 66 21.39 -12.11 9.97
CA VAL A 66 21.95 -11.57 11.23
C VAL A 66 22.61 -12.68 12.03
N ASN A 67 21.93 -13.80 12.21
CA ASN A 67 22.43 -14.94 12.98
C ASN A 67 23.65 -15.58 12.32
N ARG A 68 23.69 -15.67 10.99
CA ARG A 68 24.87 -16.16 10.26
C ARG A 68 26.07 -15.24 10.48
N LEU A 69 25.90 -13.93 10.29
CA LEU A 69 26.97 -12.96 10.47
C LEU A 69 27.48 -12.93 11.92
N LYS A 70 26.58 -12.98 12.92
CA LYS A 70 26.94 -13.07 14.33
C LYS A 70 27.85 -14.28 14.60
N LYS A 71 27.51 -15.45 14.06
CA LYS A 71 28.33 -16.67 14.20
C LYS A 71 29.70 -16.52 13.53
N GLU A 72 29.76 -15.98 12.31
CA GLU A 72 31.02 -15.75 11.59
C GLU A 72 31.94 -14.78 12.37
N ILE A 73 31.37 -13.74 12.98
CA ILE A 73 32.12 -12.79 13.81
C ILE A 73 32.65 -13.49 15.08
N GLN A 74 31.79 -14.23 15.79
CA GLN A 74 32.19 -14.97 17.00
C GLN A 74 33.29 -16.00 16.72
N ASN A 75 33.22 -16.68 15.59
CA ASN A 75 34.21 -17.67 15.17
C ASN A 75 35.47 -17.05 14.55
N GLY A 76 35.52 -15.71 14.39
CA GLY A 76 36.64 -15.01 13.76
C GLY A 76 36.79 -15.29 12.25
N THR A 77 35.79 -15.87 11.61
CA THR A 77 35.81 -16.20 10.17
C THR A 77 35.21 -15.10 9.30
N TYR A 78 34.59 -14.09 9.91
CA TYR A 78 34.06 -12.94 9.20
C TYR A 78 35.20 -12.12 8.59
N LYS A 79 35.22 -12.01 7.27
CA LYS A 79 36.22 -11.24 6.51
C LYS A 79 35.49 -10.19 5.67
N PRO A 80 35.35 -8.95 6.16
CA PRO A 80 34.71 -7.90 5.39
C PRO A 80 35.58 -7.51 4.20
N ASP A 81 34.94 -7.16 3.09
CA ASP A 81 35.60 -6.69 1.88
C ASP A 81 35.90 -5.19 2.01
N ALA A 82 37.19 -4.82 1.92
CA ALA A 82 37.63 -3.44 2.04
C ALA A 82 37.01 -2.52 0.97
N SER A 83 36.79 -3.03 -0.23
CA SER A 83 36.17 -2.27 -1.33
C SER A 83 34.73 -1.91 -0.98
N LYS A 84 33.97 -2.89 -0.44
CA LYS A 84 32.58 -2.65 -0.01
C LYS A 84 32.48 -1.68 1.15
N ILE A 85 33.47 -1.66 2.05
CA ILE A 85 33.54 -0.66 3.12
C ILE A 85 33.72 0.74 2.52
N ALA A 86 34.68 0.90 1.60
CA ALA A 86 34.93 2.18 0.94
C ALA A 86 33.70 2.67 0.16
N ASP A 87 33.05 1.77 -0.59
CA ASP A 87 31.82 2.06 -1.32
C ASP A 87 30.72 2.56 -0.38
N GLY A 88 30.52 1.89 0.77
CA GLY A 88 29.55 2.31 1.78
C GLY A 88 29.83 3.70 2.35
N ILE A 89 31.10 4.02 2.63
CA ILE A 89 31.51 5.36 3.11
C ILE A 89 31.21 6.43 2.06
N ILE A 90 31.50 6.15 0.79
CA ILE A 90 31.25 7.10 -0.30
C ILE A 90 29.74 7.28 -0.53
N GLN A 91 28.98 6.19 -0.54
CA GLN A 91 27.53 6.23 -0.72
C GLN A 91 26.84 7.07 0.35
N GLU A 92 27.21 6.90 1.62
CA GLU A 92 26.65 7.71 2.72
C GLU A 92 26.91 9.20 2.49
N ARG A 93 28.14 9.57 2.11
CA ARG A 93 28.52 10.96 1.82
C ARG A 93 27.80 11.57 0.62
N LEU A 94 27.33 10.75 -0.31
CA LEU A 94 26.52 11.20 -1.44
C LEU A 94 25.07 11.41 -1.03
N LEU A 95 24.50 10.50 -0.22
CA LEU A 95 23.14 10.64 0.30
C LEU A 95 22.97 11.94 1.10
N ASP A 96 23.94 12.28 1.94
CA ASP A 96 23.95 13.53 2.72
C ASP A 96 23.95 14.81 1.86
N LYS A 97 24.41 14.75 0.61
CA LYS A 97 24.47 15.92 -0.29
C LYS A 97 23.19 16.15 -1.10
N GLU A 98 22.40 15.11 -1.27
CA GLU A 98 21.16 15.14 -2.08
C GLU A 98 19.92 15.53 -1.22
N ILE A 99 20.13 15.87 0.06
CA ILE A 99 19.13 16.30 1.03
C ILE A 99 19.36 17.78 1.36
#